data_AF-A0A946IV56-F1
#
_entry.id   AF-A0A946IV56-F1
#
_cell.length_a   1.000
_cell.length_b   1.000
_cell.length_c   1.000
_cell.angle_alpha   90.00
_cell.angle_beta   90.00
_cell.angle_gamma   90.00
#
_symmetry.space_group_name_H-M   'P 1'
#
loop_
_entity.id
_entity.type
_entity.pdbx_description
1 polymer ?
#
loop_
_entity_poly.entity_id
_entity_poly.type
_entity_poly.pdbx_seq_one_letter_code
_entity_poly.pdbx_strand_id
1 'polypeptide(L)'
;MKKFLDSSQAKNVFQNQWLEELKRLFTKREGDKFKLDGSQLSISFDENWAYCYRCRTTQRPFPDSTRCINCGKESAQIIDPDTDPTFSAKKAYYRKATLDLLKLNIRPVTLIAAEHTAQLNAPHSDVTFAKGEENELLFQDVDLGLPDNRFAIDVISCTTTMEVGIDIGELSGVSLRNMPPSRSNYQQRAGRAGRRGTSLATVTAFGGDNSHDDQYFNHPEQMISGDVIDPVLILDKIEISQRHVVAYLLQKYHRFKLRDERPEAHGNLFSVLGTVEEFKHDNSLLNRNDFEAWLKQNESTLKQEIDSWLPKELNKDRDILLENIRKKTLELIDEAIGFDNENSSPSPS
;
A
#
# COMPACT_ATOMS: atom_id res chain seq x y z
N MET A 1 26.03 -26.22 0.25
CA MET A 1 26.75 -27.43 0.75
C MET A 1 26.31 -28.74 0.08
N LYS A 2 25.05 -29.20 0.18
CA LYS A 2 24.65 -30.53 -0.34
C LYS A 2 24.85 -30.77 -1.85
N LYS A 3 24.92 -29.71 -2.67
CA LYS A 3 25.11 -29.79 -4.13
C LYS A 3 26.58 -29.78 -4.59
N PHE A 4 27.53 -29.50 -3.69
CA PHE A 4 28.95 -29.27 -4.04
C PHE A 4 29.94 -30.01 -3.14
N LEU A 5 29.54 -30.29 -1.89
CA LEU A 5 30.30 -31.12 -0.96
C LEU A 5 29.60 -32.47 -0.90
N ASP A 6 30.02 -33.37 -1.76
CA ASP A 6 29.33 -34.65 -1.98
C ASP A 6 29.73 -35.71 -0.93
N SER A 7 30.82 -35.48 -0.17
CA SER A 7 31.27 -36.37 0.92
C SER A 7 31.10 -35.75 2.31
N SER A 8 30.84 -36.60 3.31
CA SER A 8 30.78 -36.18 4.72
C SER A 8 32.12 -35.64 5.22
N GLN A 9 33.23 -36.16 4.69
CA GLN A 9 34.58 -35.69 5.00
C GLN A 9 34.81 -34.25 4.47
N ALA A 10 34.42 -33.95 3.23
CA ALA A 10 34.57 -32.61 2.67
C ALA A 10 33.69 -31.57 3.42
N LYS A 11 32.49 -31.97 3.87
CA LYS A 11 31.64 -31.12 4.72
C LYS A 11 32.29 -30.82 6.06
N ASN A 12 32.89 -31.83 6.69
CA ASN A 12 33.57 -31.69 7.97
C ASN A 12 34.79 -30.76 7.85
N VAL A 13 35.62 -30.95 6.82
CA VAL A 13 36.75 -30.06 6.51
C VAL A 13 36.28 -28.62 6.27
N PHE A 14 35.25 -28.41 5.46
CA PHE A 14 34.73 -27.07 5.22
C PHE A 14 34.23 -26.40 6.50
N GLN A 15 33.45 -27.11 7.33
CA GLN A 15 32.90 -26.56 8.57
C GLN A 15 33.98 -26.25 9.61
N ASN A 16 34.97 -27.13 9.76
CA ASN A 16 35.95 -27.02 10.84
C ASN A 16 37.19 -26.20 10.46
N GLN A 17 37.51 -26.06 9.17
CA GLN A 17 38.73 -25.37 8.72
C GLN A 17 38.43 -24.11 7.91
N TRP A 18 37.51 -24.18 6.95
CA TRP A 18 37.27 -23.07 6.02
C TRP A 18 36.25 -22.05 6.54
N LEU A 19 35.19 -22.50 7.19
CA LEU A 19 34.08 -21.62 7.57
C LEU A 19 34.52 -20.56 8.58
N GLU A 20 35.31 -20.93 9.59
CA GLU A 20 35.82 -19.99 10.59
C GLU A 20 36.80 -18.98 9.98
N GLU A 21 37.64 -19.43 9.05
CA GLU A 21 38.56 -18.54 8.34
C GLU A 21 37.81 -17.57 7.42
N LEU A 22 36.80 -18.04 6.69
CA LEU A 22 35.94 -17.18 5.84
C LEU A 22 35.16 -16.16 6.67
N LYS A 23 34.65 -16.55 7.84
CA LYS A 23 34.01 -15.59 8.77
C LYS A 23 35.01 -14.56 9.25
N ARG A 24 36.22 -14.98 9.63
CA ARG A 24 37.29 -14.08 10.09
C ARG A 24 37.69 -13.07 9.02
N LEU A 25 37.79 -13.51 7.77
CA LEU A 25 38.23 -12.68 6.65
C LEU A 25 37.14 -11.75 6.11
N PHE A 26 35.90 -12.22 5.98
CA PHE A 26 34.86 -11.50 5.24
C PHE A 26 33.74 -10.94 6.11
N THR A 27 33.77 -11.11 7.44
CA THR A 27 32.68 -10.66 8.31
C THR A 27 33.17 -9.94 9.56
N LYS A 28 32.31 -9.06 10.09
CA LYS A 28 32.42 -8.49 11.44
C LYS A 28 31.33 -9.09 12.33
N ARG A 29 31.63 -9.25 13.61
CA ARG A 29 30.68 -9.74 14.60
C ARG A 29 29.80 -8.59 15.10
N GLU A 30 28.49 -8.78 15.07
CA GLU A 30 27.47 -7.84 15.55
C GLU A 30 26.53 -8.62 16.48
N GLY A 31 26.86 -8.63 17.78
CA GLY A 31 26.23 -9.50 18.77
C GLY A 31 26.45 -10.99 18.46
N ASP A 32 25.36 -11.74 18.32
CA ASP A 32 25.35 -13.18 17.98
C ASP A 32 25.35 -13.44 16.46
N LYS A 33 25.41 -12.39 15.65
CA LYS A 33 25.37 -12.49 14.18
C LYS A 33 26.69 -12.03 13.56
N PHE A 34 26.90 -12.47 12.33
CA PHE A 34 27.99 -12.01 11.46
C PHE A 34 27.42 -11.14 10.35
N LYS A 35 28.02 -9.97 10.14
CA LYS A 35 27.72 -9.05 9.04
C LYS A 35 28.88 -9.05 8.07
N LEU A 36 28.60 -9.10 6.77
CA LEU A 36 29.66 -9.03 5.76
C LEU A 36 30.41 -7.70 5.88
N ASP A 37 31.74 -7.77 5.87
CA ASP A 37 32.62 -6.62 5.87
C ASP A 37 32.86 -6.15 4.45
N GLY A 38 32.11 -5.13 4.03
CA GLY A 38 32.26 -4.54 2.70
C GLY A 38 33.68 -4.04 2.39
N SER A 39 34.49 -3.71 3.41
CA SER A 39 35.88 -3.27 3.20
C SER A 39 36.83 -4.40 2.78
N GLN A 40 36.44 -5.65 3.03
CA GLN A 40 37.20 -6.85 2.66
C GLN A 40 36.68 -7.47 1.36
N LEU A 41 35.68 -6.85 0.72
CA LEU A 41 35.08 -7.33 -0.51
C LEU A 41 35.46 -6.40 -1.66
N SER A 42 35.99 -6.98 -2.72
CA SER A 42 36.17 -6.29 -4.00
C SER A 42 35.31 -6.96 -5.07
N ILE A 43 34.89 -6.18 -6.06
CA ILE A 43 34.18 -6.70 -7.22
C ILE A 43 35.22 -6.93 -8.32
N SER A 44 35.38 -8.19 -8.73
CA SER A 44 36.20 -8.53 -9.90
C SER A 44 35.34 -8.42 -11.17
N PHE A 45 35.88 -7.81 -12.23
CA PHE A 45 35.17 -7.61 -13.51
C PHE A 45 35.84 -8.29 -14.70
N ASP A 46 37.16 -8.44 -14.63
CA ASP A 46 38.02 -8.88 -15.75
C ASP A 46 38.22 -10.40 -15.81
N GLU A 47 37.72 -11.11 -14.81
CA GLU A 47 37.79 -12.57 -14.79
C GLU A 47 36.74 -13.21 -15.70
N ASN A 48 37.11 -14.39 -16.21
CA ASN A 48 36.22 -15.26 -16.97
C ASN A 48 34.88 -15.47 -16.25
N TRP A 49 33.82 -15.53 -17.05
CA TRP A 49 32.49 -15.89 -16.58
C TRP A 49 32.12 -17.27 -17.09
N ALA A 50 31.17 -17.92 -16.45
CA ALA A 50 30.57 -19.13 -16.98
C ALA A 50 29.05 -19.00 -17.03
N TYR A 51 28.47 -19.57 -18.07
CA TYR A 51 27.03 -19.57 -18.29
C TYR A 51 26.52 -21.00 -18.44
N CYS A 52 25.45 -21.31 -17.70
CA CYS A 52 24.82 -22.62 -17.79
C CYS A 52 23.85 -22.68 -18.98
N TYR A 53 24.14 -23.49 -19.99
CA TYR A 53 23.24 -23.63 -21.15
C TYR A 53 21.91 -24.34 -20.81
N ARG A 54 21.81 -25.03 -19.66
CA ARG A 54 20.56 -25.68 -19.21
C ARG A 54 19.64 -24.75 -18.44
N CYS A 55 20.14 -24.14 -17.35
CA CYS A 55 19.32 -23.34 -16.43
C CYS A 55 19.55 -21.83 -16.55
N ARG A 56 20.40 -21.39 -17.48
CA ARG A 56 20.67 -19.98 -17.80
C ARG A 56 21.27 -19.20 -16.63
N THR A 57 21.81 -19.90 -15.64
CA THR A 57 22.53 -19.29 -14.52
C THR A 57 23.89 -18.80 -14.97
N THR A 58 24.13 -17.51 -14.74
CA THR A 58 25.43 -16.87 -14.81
C THR A 58 26.20 -17.11 -13.51
N GLN A 59 27.47 -17.52 -13.59
CA GLN A 59 28.31 -17.83 -12.43
C GLN A 59 29.78 -17.53 -12.70
N ARG A 60 30.61 -17.61 -11.66
CA ARG A 60 32.06 -17.71 -11.83
C ARG A 60 32.44 -19.14 -12.24
N PRO A 61 33.40 -19.31 -13.16
CA PRO A 61 33.95 -20.62 -13.47
C PRO A 61 34.61 -21.19 -12.22
N PHE A 62 34.38 -22.48 -11.96
CA PHE A 62 35.11 -23.20 -10.94
C PHE A 62 36.35 -23.82 -11.61
N PRO A 63 37.54 -23.73 -10.98
CA PRO A 63 38.71 -24.45 -11.46
C PRO A 63 38.36 -25.93 -11.67
N ASP A 64 38.71 -26.45 -12.85
CA ASP A 64 38.53 -27.85 -13.24
C ASP A 64 37.08 -28.38 -13.16
N SER A 65 36.06 -27.51 -13.17
CA SER A 65 34.66 -27.93 -13.11
C SER A 65 33.73 -27.11 -14.00
N THR A 66 32.95 -27.81 -14.81
CA THR A 66 31.84 -27.24 -15.60
C THR A 66 30.50 -27.35 -14.86
N ARG A 67 30.52 -27.68 -13.56
CA ARG A 67 29.29 -27.88 -12.78
C ARG A 67 28.60 -26.54 -12.50
N CYS A 68 27.31 -26.47 -12.84
CA CYS A 68 26.53 -25.27 -12.59
C CYS A 68 26.16 -25.12 -11.10
N ILE A 69 26.36 -23.94 -10.51
CA ILE A 69 26.05 -23.63 -9.09
C ILE A 69 24.57 -23.79 -8.73
N ASN A 70 23.69 -23.59 -9.71
CA ASN A 70 22.26 -23.61 -9.49
C ASN A 70 21.67 -25.02 -9.74
N CYS A 71 21.81 -25.56 -10.96
CA CYS A 71 21.21 -26.84 -11.32
C CYS A 71 22.09 -28.07 -10.98
N GLY A 72 23.36 -27.86 -10.64
CA GLY A 72 24.29 -28.93 -10.24
C GLY A 72 24.75 -29.86 -11.37
N LYS A 73 24.42 -29.56 -12.64
CA LYS A 73 24.82 -30.35 -13.82
C LYS A 73 26.08 -29.78 -14.48
N GLU A 74 26.89 -30.62 -15.09
CA GLU A 74 28.04 -30.27 -15.95
C GLU A 74 27.56 -29.57 -17.21
N SER A 75 27.35 -28.26 -17.10
CA SER A 75 26.67 -27.47 -18.12
C SER A 75 27.03 -25.99 -18.09
N ALA A 76 27.93 -25.58 -17.20
CA ALA A 76 28.50 -24.24 -17.18
C ALA A 76 29.71 -24.22 -18.12
N GLN A 77 29.59 -23.45 -19.20
CA GLN A 77 30.69 -23.21 -20.13
C GLN A 77 31.28 -21.83 -19.89
N ILE A 78 32.59 -21.73 -20.01
CA ILE A 78 33.30 -20.45 -19.91
C ILE A 78 32.87 -19.58 -21.10
N ILE A 79 32.57 -18.32 -20.81
CA ILE A 79 32.18 -17.31 -21.77
C ILE A 79 32.99 -16.03 -21.53
N ASP A 80 33.17 -15.27 -22.60
CA ASP A 80 33.61 -13.89 -22.53
C ASP A 80 32.36 -12.99 -22.32
N PRO A 81 32.25 -12.28 -21.18
CA PRO A 81 31.11 -11.42 -20.88
C PRO A 81 30.95 -10.22 -21.82
N ASP A 82 32.01 -9.83 -22.54
CA ASP A 82 32.01 -8.67 -23.45
C ASP A 82 31.54 -9.06 -24.86
N THR A 83 31.68 -10.33 -25.25
CA THR A 83 31.29 -10.80 -26.59
C THR A 83 30.09 -11.74 -26.60
N ASP A 84 29.76 -12.41 -25.48
CA ASP A 84 28.66 -13.37 -25.45
C ASP A 84 27.29 -12.67 -25.58
N PRO A 85 26.47 -12.99 -26.61
CA PRO A 85 25.19 -12.32 -26.84
C PRO A 85 24.16 -12.56 -25.73
N THR A 86 24.17 -13.77 -25.15
CA THR A 86 23.16 -14.16 -24.15
C THR A 86 23.43 -13.49 -22.81
N PHE A 87 24.70 -13.43 -22.42
CA PHE A 87 25.16 -12.71 -21.24
C PHE A 87 24.90 -11.22 -21.43
N SER A 88 25.28 -10.66 -22.57
CA SER A 88 25.08 -9.24 -22.86
C SER A 88 23.61 -8.84 -22.75
N ALA A 89 22.71 -9.58 -23.40
CA ALA A 89 21.27 -9.28 -23.37
C ALA A 89 20.67 -9.26 -21.96
N LYS A 90 21.21 -10.04 -21.02
CA LYS A 90 20.64 -10.19 -19.67
C LYS A 90 21.37 -9.44 -18.57
N LYS A 91 22.68 -9.26 -18.71
CA LYS A 91 23.57 -8.80 -17.65
C LYS A 91 24.36 -7.56 -18.04
N ALA A 92 24.42 -7.19 -19.33
CA ALA A 92 25.15 -5.98 -19.73
C ALA A 92 24.59 -4.73 -19.06
N TYR A 93 23.27 -4.59 -18.92
CA TYR A 93 22.67 -3.42 -18.25
C TYR A 93 23.26 -3.20 -16.84
N TYR A 94 23.36 -4.27 -16.03
CA TYR A 94 23.89 -4.21 -14.67
C TYR A 94 25.42 -4.14 -14.61
N ARG A 95 26.13 -4.72 -15.59
CA ARG A 95 27.61 -4.72 -15.64
C ARG A 95 28.17 -3.42 -16.21
N LYS A 96 27.56 -2.91 -17.29
CA LYS A 96 28.05 -1.78 -18.07
C LYS A 96 28.12 -0.50 -17.24
N ALA A 97 27.06 -0.16 -16.50
CA ALA A 97 27.06 1.02 -15.64
C ALA A 97 28.24 1.00 -14.64
N THR A 98 28.50 -0.16 -14.03
CA THR A 98 29.60 -0.33 -13.08
C THR A 98 30.97 -0.25 -13.75
N LEU A 99 31.13 -0.83 -14.95
CA LEU A 99 32.37 -0.71 -15.72
C LEU A 99 32.63 0.73 -16.17
N ASP A 100 31.60 1.43 -16.60
CA ASP A 100 31.69 2.83 -17.03
C ASP A 100 32.11 3.72 -15.84
N LEU A 101 31.57 3.48 -14.64
CA LEU A 101 32.00 4.17 -13.41
C LEU A 101 33.50 3.95 -13.11
N LEU A 102 33.98 2.71 -13.24
CA LEU A 102 35.39 2.38 -13.01
C LEU A 102 36.32 3.04 -14.04
N LYS A 103 35.93 3.03 -15.31
CA LYS A 103 36.71 3.63 -16.40
C LYS A 103 36.74 5.16 -16.32
N LEU A 104 35.59 5.77 -16.02
CA LEU A 104 35.44 7.23 -15.98
C LEU A 104 35.85 7.84 -14.63
N ASN A 105 36.21 7.00 -13.65
CA ASN A 105 36.54 7.41 -12.28
C ASN A 105 35.46 8.31 -11.64
N ILE A 106 34.21 8.04 -11.98
CA ILE A 106 33.05 8.77 -11.45
C ILE A 106 32.70 8.17 -10.10
N ARG A 107 32.52 9.03 -9.09
CA ARG A 107 32.06 8.57 -7.78
C ARG A 107 30.60 8.12 -7.88
N PRO A 108 30.24 6.93 -7.36
CA PRO A 108 28.85 6.52 -7.32
C PRO A 108 28.04 7.48 -6.45
N VAL A 109 26.82 7.78 -6.89
CA VAL A 109 25.82 8.49 -6.09
C VAL A 109 24.94 7.46 -5.42
N THR A 110 24.72 7.60 -4.12
CA THR A 110 23.77 6.78 -3.37
C THR A 110 22.42 7.47 -3.39
N LEU A 111 21.37 6.71 -3.73
CA LEU A 111 19.99 7.16 -3.61
C LEU A 111 19.34 6.44 -2.43
N ILE A 112 18.64 7.20 -1.59
CA ILE A 112 17.90 6.69 -0.45
C ILE A 112 16.43 6.66 -0.82
N ALA A 113 15.87 5.46 -0.84
CA ALA A 113 14.46 5.23 -1.11
C ALA A 113 13.71 4.88 0.17
N ALA A 114 12.52 5.44 0.33
CA ALA A 114 11.62 5.13 1.44
C ALA A 114 10.19 4.89 0.94
N GLU A 115 9.41 4.21 1.77
CA GLU A 115 7.99 3.97 1.52
C GLU A 115 7.13 5.01 2.24
N HIS A 116 6.03 5.41 1.59
CA HIS A 116 5.00 6.28 2.15
C HIS A 116 3.62 5.66 1.90
N THR A 117 3.23 4.74 2.78
CA THR A 117 1.94 4.05 2.74
C THR A 117 1.16 4.22 4.04
N ALA A 118 -0.17 4.14 3.97
CA ALA A 118 -1.04 4.23 5.14
C ALA A 118 -0.73 3.18 6.22
N GLN A 119 -0.08 2.08 5.86
CA GLN A 119 0.34 1.03 6.81
C GLN A 119 1.47 1.48 7.74
N LEU A 120 2.27 2.47 7.33
CA LEU A 120 3.35 3.05 8.14
C LEU A 120 2.86 4.09 9.15
N ASN A 121 1.58 4.44 9.11
CA ASN A 121 0.97 5.47 9.96
C ASN A 121 0.25 4.91 11.19
N ALA A 122 0.47 3.63 11.54
CA ALA A 122 -0.07 3.08 12.79
C ALA A 122 0.54 3.84 13.99
N PRO A 123 -0.27 4.46 14.85
CA PRO A 123 0.23 5.16 16.01
C PRO A 123 0.86 4.13 16.99
N HIS A 124 2.16 4.26 17.21
CA HIS A 124 2.81 3.70 18.39
C HIS A 124 2.93 4.83 19.41
N SER A 125 2.46 4.58 20.64
CA SER A 125 2.32 5.59 21.71
C SER A 125 3.62 6.32 22.09
N ASP A 126 4.76 5.83 21.62
CA ASP A 126 6.09 6.25 22.05
C ASP A 126 6.88 7.01 20.96
N VAL A 127 6.26 7.32 19.81
CA VAL A 127 6.93 7.99 18.69
C VAL A 127 6.26 9.33 18.37
N THR A 128 7.05 10.41 18.33
CA THR A 128 6.59 11.79 18.09
C THR A 128 5.99 12.00 16.69
N PHE A 129 6.42 11.22 15.70
CA PHE A 129 5.94 11.26 14.31
C PHE A 129 5.56 9.86 13.83
N ALA A 130 4.49 9.77 13.04
CA ALA A 130 4.21 8.55 12.28
C ALA A 130 5.36 8.30 11.29
N LYS A 131 5.67 7.04 10.96
CA LYS A 131 6.83 6.72 10.11
C LYS A 131 6.68 7.31 8.69
N GLY A 132 5.44 7.43 8.20
CA GLY A 132 5.14 8.12 6.93
C GLY A 132 5.48 9.62 6.99
N GLU A 133 5.04 10.32 8.04
CA GLU A 133 5.30 11.75 8.24
C GLU A 133 6.80 12.05 8.38
N GLU A 134 7.55 11.20 9.08
CA GLU A 134 9.01 11.31 9.15
C GLU A 134 9.67 11.21 7.77
N ASN A 135 9.21 10.26 6.94
CA ASN A 135 9.75 10.07 5.60
C ASN A 135 9.39 11.25 4.68
N GLU A 136 8.21 11.85 4.84
CA GLU A 136 7.80 13.06 4.11
C GLU A 136 8.74 14.24 4.44
N LEU A 137 9.01 14.48 5.72
CA LEU A 137 9.91 15.56 6.16
C LEU A 137 11.34 15.36 5.65
N LEU A 138 11.87 14.13 5.75
CA LEU A 138 13.21 13.79 5.26
C LEU A 138 13.33 13.90 3.73
N PHE A 139 12.23 13.71 2.99
CA PHE A 139 12.21 13.89 1.53
C PHE A 139 12.14 15.37 1.12
N GLN A 140 11.62 16.23 2.00
CA GLN A 140 11.66 17.69 1.85
C GLN A 140 12.99 18.31 2.32
N ASP A 141 14.02 17.50 2.60
CA ASP A 141 15.30 17.91 3.15
C ASP A 141 15.20 18.60 4.53
N VAL A 142 14.15 18.31 5.32
CA VAL A 142 14.00 18.85 6.68
C VAL A 142 14.91 18.09 7.64
N ASP A 143 15.82 18.81 8.29
CA ASP A 143 16.68 18.25 9.34
C ASP A 143 15.88 18.02 10.62
N LEU A 144 15.73 16.76 11.01
CA LEU A 144 15.02 16.33 12.21
C LEU A 144 15.92 16.18 13.44
N GLY A 145 17.23 16.44 13.33
CA GLY A 145 18.17 16.34 14.46
C GLY A 145 18.29 14.93 15.07
N LEU A 146 17.99 13.89 14.28
CA LEU A 146 17.92 12.51 14.76
C LEU A 146 19.33 11.93 15.04
N PRO A 147 19.51 11.17 16.14
CA PRO A 147 20.82 10.70 16.60
C PRO A 147 21.54 9.73 15.65
N ASP A 148 20.83 9.14 14.68
CA ASP A 148 21.34 8.12 13.75
C ASP A 148 21.80 8.68 12.39
N ASN A 149 21.95 10.01 12.24
CA ASN A 149 22.44 10.62 11.00
C ASN A 149 21.62 10.17 9.77
N ARG A 150 20.29 10.14 9.92
CA ARG A 150 19.38 9.79 8.83
C ARG A 150 19.50 10.84 7.75
N PHE A 151 19.99 10.42 6.60
CA PHE A 151 20.14 11.26 5.43
C PHE A 151 18.78 11.58 4.82
N ALA A 152 18.74 12.65 4.02
CA ALA A 152 17.59 13.00 3.20
C ALA A 152 17.16 11.83 2.30
N ILE A 153 15.86 11.73 2.03
CA ILE A 153 15.30 10.71 1.14
C ILE A 153 15.26 11.28 -0.27
N ASP A 154 15.80 10.54 -1.24
CA ASP A 154 15.82 10.95 -2.66
C ASP A 154 14.61 10.43 -3.43
N VAL A 155 14.01 9.32 -2.98
CA VAL A 155 12.90 8.65 -3.67
C VAL A 155 11.85 8.19 -2.67
N ILE A 156 10.60 8.63 -2.86
CA ILE A 156 9.45 8.08 -2.14
C ILE A 156 8.66 7.15 -3.05
N SER A 157 8.45 5.91 -2.58
CA SER A 157 7.47 4.98 -3.15
C SER A 157 6.15 5.11 -2.40
N CYS A 158 5.07 5.39 -3.13
CA CYS A 158 3.76 5.62 -2.54
C CYS A 158 2.61 4.97 -3.31
N THR A 159 1.47 4.82 -2.64
CA THR A 159 0.20 4.38 -3.25
C THR A 159 -0.67 5.57 -3.64
N THR A 160 -1.84 5.30 -4.24
CA THR A 160 -2.81 6.31 -4.70
C THR A 160 -3.36 7.20 -3.59
N THR A 161 -3.07 6.90 -2.32
CA THR A 161 -3.40 7.79 -1.19
C THR A 161 -2.63 9.12 -1.23
N MET A 162 -1.59 9.21 -2.07
CA MET A 162 -0.88 10.47 -2.36
C MET A 162 -1.48 11.23 -3.57
N GLU A 163 -2.58 10.75 -4.15
CA GLU A 163 -3.21 11.43 -5.28
C GLU A 163 -3.96 12.71 -4.87
N VAL A 164 -4.48 12.76 -3.62
CA VAL A 164 -5.22 13.90 -3.08
C VAL A 164 -4.65 14.31 -1.70
N GLY A 165 -4.17 15.56 -1.60
CA GLY A 165 -4.09 16.28 -0.31
C GLY A 165 -2.75 16.28 0.46
N ILE A 166 -1.69 15.62 -0.02
CA ILE A 166 -0.37 15.69 0.61
C ILE A 166 0.53 16.67 -0.16
N ASP A 167 1.04 17.68 0.54
CA ASP A 167 1.94 18.71 0.00
C ASP A 167 3.40 18.31 0.23
N ILE A 168 3.90 17.44 -0.65
CA ILE A 168 5.31 17.04 -0.72
C ILE A 168 6.15 18.03 -1.55
N GLY A 169 5.61 19.20 -1.87
CA GLY A 169 6.21 20.14 -2.81
C GLY A 169 6.26 19.61 -4.26
N GLU A 170 7.03 20.32 -5.08
CA GLU A 170 7.21 20.00 -6.50
C GLU A 170 8.40 19.06 -6.72
N LEU A 171 8.20 17.97 -7.46
CA LEU A 171 9.17 16.89 -7.64
C LEU A 171 10.02 17.09 -8.89
N SER A 172 11.28 16.64 -8.91
CA SER A 172 12.07 16.62 -10.16
C SER A 172 11.49 15.65 -11.21
N GLY A 173 10.83 14.59 -10.74
CA GLY A 173 10.11 13.67 -11.62
C GLY A 173 9.22 12.69 -10.87
N VAL A 174 8.34 12.04 -11.62
CA VAL A 174 7.39 11.04 -11.13
C VAL A 174 7.53 9.77 -11.96
N SER A 175 7.62 8.63 -11.28
CA SER A 175 7.66 7.31 -11.93
C SER A 175 6.39 6.53 -11.57
N LEU A 176 5.57 6.26 -12.58
CA LEU A 176 4.32 5.52 -12.46
C LEU A 176 4.59 4.04 -12.76
N ARG A 177 4.33 3.16 -11.79
CA ARG A 177 4.55 1.71 -11.92
C ARG A 177 3.68 1.06 -13.00
N ASN A 178 2.47 1.58 -13.19
CA ASN A 178 1.49 1.14 -14.18
C ASN A 178 0.90 2.39 -14.87
N MET A 179 0.20 2.23 -15.99
CA MET A 179 -0.60 3.35 -16.53
C MET A 179 -1.73 3.69 -15.54
N PRO A 180 -1.98 4.98 -15.26
CA PRO A 180 -3.07 5.36 -14.36
C PRO A 180 -4.43 4.88 -14.89
N PRO A 181 -5.42 4.60 -14.01
CA PRO A 181 -6.73 4.08 -14.44
C PRO A 181 -7.50 5.03 -15.37
N SER A 182 -7.26 6.34 -15.23
CA SER A 182 -7.84 7.36 -16.09
C SER A 182 -6.90 8.56 -16.23
N ARG A 183 -7.18 9.42 -17.21
CA ARG A 183 -6.48 10.67 -17.43
C ARG A 183 -6.48 11.58 -16.20
N SER A 184 -7.58 11.65 -15.46
CA SER A 184 -7.64 12.52 -14.27
C SER A 184 -6.63 12.07 -13.21
N ASN A 185 -6.47 10.74 -13.04
CA ASN A 185 -5.45 10.17 -12.17
C ASN A 185 -4.03 10.47 -12.69
N TYR A 186 -3.82 10.35 -14.01
CA TYR A 186 -2.54 10.72 -14.62
C TYR A 186 -2.21 12.19 -14.37
N GLN A 187 -3.13 13.11 -14.64
CA GLN A 187 -2.92 14.54 -14.47
C GLN A 187 -2.60 14.91 -13.01
N GLN A 188 -3.30 14.32 -12.04
CA GLN A 188 -3.03 14.55 -10.62
C GLN A 188 -1.64 14.06 -10.20
N ARG A 189 -1.18 12.91 -10.74
CA ARG A 189 0.13 12.34 -10.41
C ARG A 189 1.27 13.03 -11.17
N ALA A 190 1.11 13.22 -12.48
CA ALA A 190 2.08 13.87 -13.37
C ALA A 190 2.24 15.36 -13.03
N GLY A 191 1.17 16.02 -12.58
CA GLY A 191 1.20 17.42 -12.15
C GLY A 191 2.07 17.69 -10.92
N ARG A 192 2.52 16.64 -10.21
CA ARG A 192 3.51 16.75 -9.14
C ARG A 192 4.95 16.86 -9.66
N ALA A 193 5.20 16.52 -10.92
CA ALA A 193 6.50 16.69 -11.54
C ALA A 193 6.72 18.13 -12.01
N GLY A 194 7.93 18.64 -11.79
CA GLY A 194 8.39 19.98 -12.14
C GLY A 194 8.66 20.87 -10.92
N ARG A 195 9.88 20.79 -10.37
CA ARG A 195 10.36 21.64 -9.26
C ARG A 195 10.73 23.06 -9.74
N ARG A 196 10.34 24.09 -8.99
CA ARG A 196 10.69 25.50 -9.23
C ARG A 196 12.20 25.64 -9.42
N GLY A 197 12.59 26.16 -10.58
CA GLY A 197 13.98 26.38 -10.95
C GLY A 197 14.62 25.28 -11.80
N THR A 198 13.98 24.12 -11.95
CA THR A 198 14.38 23.09 -12.93
C THR A 198 13.55 23.23 -14.20
N SER A 199 14.21 23.25 -15.36
CA SER A 199 13.55 23.43 -16.67
C SER A 199 12.89 22.15 -17.22
N LEU A 200 13.00 21.02 -16.51
CA LEU A 200 12.53 19.72 -16.98
C LEU A 200 11.72 19.02 -15.89
N ALA A 201 10.44 18.77 -16.18
CA ALA A 201 9.59 17.84 -15.44
C ALA A 201 9.62 16.49 -16.14
N THR A 202 10.06 15.44 -15.45
CA THR A 202 10.12 14.09 -16.04
C THR A 202 9.02 13.21 -15.47
N VAL A 203 8.20 12.63 -16.35
CA VAL A 203 7.20 11.64 -15.97
C VAL A 203 7.47 10.37 -16.76
N THR A 204 7.72 9.27 -16.06
CA THR A 204 7.91 7.95 -16.67
C THR A 204 6.75 7.06 -16.26
N ALA A 205 6.16 6.34 -17.21
CA ALA A 205 5.15 5.34 -16.93
C ALA A 205 5.61 3.98 -17.47
N PHE A 206 5.48 2.95 -16.66
CA PHE A 206 5.70 1.57 -17.07
C PHE A 206 4.36 0.93 -17.43
N GLY A 207 4.25 0.37 -18.64
CA GLY A 207 3.09 -0.42 -19.05
C GLY A 207 3.31 -1.90 -18.73
N GLY A 208 2.35 -2.52 -18.03
CA GLY A 208 2.29 -3.96 -17.83
C GLY A 208 1.73 -4.71 -19.05
N ASP A 209 1.37 -5.97 -18.84
CA ASP A 209 0.85 -6.89 -19.87
C ASP A 209 -0.69 -6.91 -19.96
N ASN A 210 -1.37 -5.99 -19.26
CA ASN A 210 -2.83 -5.89 -19.29
C ASN A 210 -3.32 -5.00 -20.43
N SER A 211 -4.56 -5.21 -20.87
CA SER A 211 -5.14 -4.50 -22.03
C SER A 211 -5.22 -2.98 -21.84
N HIS A 212 -5.43 -2.52 -20.61
CA HIS A 212 -5.45 -1.10 -20.29
C HIS A 212 -4.09 -0.47 -20.51
N ASP A 213 -3.05 -1.05 -19.91
CA ASP A 213 -1.67 -0.56 -20.06
C ASP A 213 -1.19 -0.64 -21.51
N ASP A 214 -1.51 -1.72 -22.24
CA ASP A 214 -1.13 -1.88 -23.65
C ASP A 214 -1.77 -0.81 -24.55
N GLN A 215 -3.06 -0.51 -24.35
CA GLN A 215 -3.75 0.54 -25.08
C GLN A 215 -3.06 1.89 -24.89
N TYR A 216 -2.79 2.29 -23.65
CA TYR A 216 -2.18 3.58 -23.35
C TYR A 216 -0.66 3.63 -23.59
N PHE A 217 0.00 2.46 -23.66
CA PHE A 217 1.39 2.37 -24.10
C PHE A 217 1.52 2.60 -25.60
N ASN A 218 0.60 2.03 -26.40
CA ASN A 218 0.57 2.22 -27.85
C ASN A 218 -0.03 3.58 -28.27
N HIS A 219 -0.91 4.16 -27.43
CA HIS A 219 -1.60 5.44 -27.67
C HIS A 219 -1.48 6.41 -26.48
N PRO A 220 -0.26 6.87 -26.15
CA PRO A 220 -0.02 7.70 -24.96
C PRO A 220 -0.77 9.04 -24.98
N GLU A 221 -1.11 9.58 -26.14
CA GLU A 221 -1.89 10.80 -26.31
C GLU A 221 -3.28 10.72 -25.65
N GLN A 222 -3.87 9.52 -25.57
CA GLN A 222 -5.17 9.33 -24.92
C GLN A 222 -5.07 9.54 -23.40
N MET A 223 -3.95 9.14 -22.79
CA MET A 223 -3.70 9.32 -21.36
C MET A 223 -3.23 10.74 -21.02
N ILE A 224 -2.37 11.31 -21.87
CA ILE A 224 -1.70 12.59 -21.60
C ILE A 224 -2.61 13.77 -21.97
N SER A 225 -3.24 13.71 -23.14
CA SER A 225 -3.95 14.83 -23.75
C SER A 225 -5.38 14.51 -24.16
N GLY A 226 -5.91 13.32 -23.83
CA GLY A 226 -7.30 12.95 -24.11
C GLY A 226 -8.32 13.80 -23.36
N ASP A 227 -9.59 13.46 -23.48
CA ASP A 227 -10.63 14.19 -22.76
C ASP A 227 -10.70 13.75 -21.29
N VAL A 228 -11.04 14.70 -20.41
CA VAL A 228 -11.37 14.38 -19.02
C VAL A 228 -12.82 13.88 -18.98
N ILE A 229 -13.03 12.72 -18.39
CA ILE A 229 -14.38 12.22 -18.13
C ILE A 229 -14.93 13.00 -16.92
N ASP A 230 -16.04 13.70 -17.13
CA ASP A 230 -16.73 14.38 -16.04
C ASP A 230 -17.20 13.38 -14.98
N PRO A 231 -17.06 13.70 -13.68
CA PRO A 231 -17.54 12.82 -12.63
C PRO A 231 -19.05 12.68 -12.74
N VAL A 232 -19.53 11.44 -12.85
CA VAL A 232 -20.96 11.13 -12.87
C VAL A 232 -21.42 10.80 -11.45
N LEU A 233 -22.43 11.53 -10.98
CA LEU A 233 -23.11 11.20 -9.73
C LEU A 233 -24.19 10.15 -10.01
N ILE A 234 -24.06 8.99 -9.37
CA ILE A 234 -25.04 7.92 -9.46
C ILE A 234 -26.05 8.09 -8.32
N LEU A 235 -27.19 8.70 -8.63
CA LEU A 235 -28.24 9.04 -7.67
C LEU A 235 -29.44 8.07 -7.69
N ASP A 236 -29.41 7.08 -8.58
CA ASP A 236 -30.48 6.09 -8.78
C ASP A 236 -30.26 4.79 -7.99
N LYS A 237 -29.27 4.74 -7.09
CA LYS A 237 -29.00 3.54 -6.27
C LYS A 237 -29.85 3.54 -5.01
N ILE A 238 -30.81 2.63 -4.99
CA ILE A 238 -31.70 2.40 -3.86
C ILE A 238 -30.91 2.04 -2.59
N GLU A 239 -29.83 1.25 -2.69
CA GLU A 239 -29.05 0.80 -1.54
C GLU A 239 -28.32 1.95 -0.84
N ILE A 240 -27.80 2.91 -1.61
CA ILE A 240 -27.14 4.10 -1.06
C ILE A 240 -28.18 4.96 -0.33
N SER A 241 -29.31 5.22 -1.00
CA SER A 241 -30.39 6.01 -0.43
C SER A 241 -30.95 5.38 0.84
N GLN A 242 -31.10 4.06 0.86
CA GLN A 242 -31.56 3.31 2.03
C GLN A 242 -30.61 3.46 3.23
N ARG A 243 -29.29 3.43 3.02
CA ARG A 243 -28.30 3.67 4.08
C ARG A 243 -28.43 5.08 4.66
N HIS A 244 -28.65 6.09 3.82
CA HIS A 244 -28.89 7.46 4.26
C HIS A 244 -30.20 7.59 5.05
N VAL A 245 -31.28 6.91 4.61
CA VAL A 245 -32.56 6.87 5.35
C VAL A 245 -32.38 6.26 6.74
N VAL A 246 -31.73 5.10 6.85
CA VAL A 246 -31.47 4.45 8.15
C VAL A 246 -30.65 5.37 9.07
N ALA A 247 -29.58 5.98 8.55
CA ALA A 247 -28.74 6.90 9.31
C ALA A 247 -29.53 8.14 9.78
N TYR A 248 -30.38 8.70 8.92
CA TYR A 248 -31.23 9.83 9.23
C TYR A 248 -32.24 9.51 10.35
N LEU A 249 -32.89 8.36 10.27
CA LEU A 249 -33.86 7.90 11.26
C LEU A 249 -33.22 7.69 12.63
N LEU A 250 -32.06 7.02 12.68
CA LEU A 250 -31.28 6.85 13.91
C LEU A 250 -30.85 8.21 14.48
N GLN A 251 -30.35 9.13 13.65
CA GLN A 251 -29.97 10.47 14.08
C GLN A 251 -31.15 11.24 14.69
N LYS A 252 -32.33 11.19 14.06
CA LYS A 252 -33.54 11.85 14.56
C LYS A 252 -34.01 11.26 15.88
N TYR A 253 -33.99 9.94 16.00
CA TYR A 253 -34.31 9.23 17.23
C TYR A 253 -33.35 9.60 18.37
N HIS A 254 -32.04 9.55 18.12
CA HIS A 254 -31.02 9.93 19.10
C HIS A 254 -31.20 11.39 19.54
N ARG A 255 -31.46 12.30 18.60
CA ARG A 255 -31.71 13.71 18.92
C ARG A 255 -33.00 13.91 19.74
N PHE A 256 -34.00 13.05 19.55
CA PHE A 256 -35.24 13.09 20.33
C PHE A 256 -35.01 12.61 21.78
N LYS A 257 -34.25 11.53 21.98
CA LYS A 257 -33.99 10.95 23.31
C LYS A 257 -32.91 11.68 24.11
N LEU A 258 -31.84 12.11 23.47
CA LEU A 258 -30.67 12.73 24.11
C LEU A 258 -30.81 14.27 24.22
N ARG A 259 -32.04 14.79 24.13
CA ARG A 259 -32.28 16.25 24.06
C ARG A 259 -31.96 16.97 25.37
N ASP A 260 -32.19 16.29 26.50
CA ASP A 260 -32.07 16.85 27.85
C ASP A 260 -30.96 16.20 28.69
N GLU A 261 -30.44 15.05 28.27
CA GLU A 261 -29.32 14.37 28.92
C GLU A 261 -28.04 14.56 28.10
N ARG A 262 -27.08 15.32 28.64
CA ARG A 262 -25.71 15.34 28.15
C ARG A 262 -24.91 14.32 28.98
N PRO A 263 -24.76 13.07 28.55
CA PRO A 263 -23.84 12.17 29.22
C PRO A 263 -22.45 12.83 29.27
N GLU A 264 -21.76 12.73 30.40
CA GLU A 264 -20.41 13.27 30.55
C GLU A 264 -19.53 12.66 29.45
N ALA A 265 -19.23 13.46 28.43
CA ALA A 265 -18.55 13.00 27.24
C ALA A 265 -17.08 12.76 27.56
N HIS A 266 -16.74 11.55 27.99
CA HIS A 266 -15.35 11.12 28.11
C HIS A 266 -14.76 10.93 26.71
N GLY A 267 -14.08 11.97 26.20
CA GLY A 267 -13.01 11.94 25.19
C GLY A 267 -13.30 11.37 23.79
N ASN A 268 -14.40 10.65 23.57
CA ASN A 268 -14.75 10.00 22.31
C ASN A 268 -16.18 10.36 21.91
N LEU A 269 -16.33 10.97 20.73
CA LEU A 269 -17.61 11.41 20.17
C LEU A 269 -18.66 10.28 20.09
N PHE A 270 -18.24 9.02 20.01
CA PHE A 270 -19.12 7.86 19.82
C PHE A 270 -19.63 7.25 21.12
N SER A 271 -19.07 7.58 22.29
CA SER A 271 -19.51 6.98 23.58
C SER A 271 -20.93 7.39 23.96
N VAL A 272 -21.39 8.55 23.47
CA VAL A 272 -22.74 9.09 23.69
C VAL A 272 -23.84 8.22 23.05
N LEU A 273 -23.48 7.34 22.12
CA LEU A 273 -24.43 6.46 21.41
C LEU A 273 -24.71 5.15 22.17
N GLY A 274 -23.99 4.88 23.25
CA GLY A 274 -24.06 3.60 23.98
C GLY A 274 -23.48 2.43 23.18
N THR A 275 -23.68 1.22 23.71
CA THR A 275 -23.26 -0.03 23.08
C THR A 275 -24.40 -0.70 22.32
N VAL A 276 -24.06 -1.55 21.35
CA VAL A 276 -25.04 -2.37 20.63
C VAL A 276 -25.82 -3.27 21.59
N GLU A 277 -25.15 -3.79 22.62
CA GLU A 277 -25.78 -4.66 23.61
C GLU A 277 -26.83 -3.90 24.42
N GLU A 278 -26.51 -2.71 24.92
CA GLU A 278 -27.47 -1.84 25.61
C GLU A 278 -28.68 -1.52 24.73
N PHE A 279 -28.48 -1.27 23.44
CA PHE A 279 -29.57 -0.99 22.50
C PHE A 279 -30.56 -2.15 22.33
N LYS A 280 -30.16 -3.39 22.61
CA LYS A 280 -31.07 -4.54 22.59
C LYS A 280 -31.98 -4.63 23.81
N HIS A 281 -31.61 -3.99 24.92
CA HIS A 281 -32.32 -4.11 26.20
C HIS A 281 -33.29 -2.95 26.41
N ASP A 282 -34.52 -3.27 26.79
CA ASP A 282 -35.61 -2.28 26.98
C ASP A 282 -35.33 -1.25 28.10
N ASN A 283 -34.41 -1.56 29.01
CA ASN A 283 -34.05 -0.70 30.14
C ASN A 283 -33.09 0.44 29.77
N SER A 284 -32.54 0.43 28.56
CA SER A 284 -31.61 1.45 28.09
C SER A 284 -32.35 2.68 27.54
N LEU A 285 -31.74 3.86 27.70
CA LEU A 285 -32.28 5.14 27.20
C LEU A 285 -32.54 5.11 25.68
N LEU A 286 -31.61 4.51 24.95
CA LEU A 286 -31.73 4.18 23.54
C LEU A 286 -31.95 2.66 23.46
N ASN A 287 -33.08 2.22 22.92
CA ASN A 287 -33.34 0.80 22.74
C ASN A 287 -34.17 0.49 21.49
N ARG A 288 -34.08 -0.75 21.03
CA ARG A 288 -34.66 -1.21 19.77
C ARG A 288 -36.19 -1.17 19.76
N ASN A 289 -36.84 -1.59 20.84
CA ASN A 289 -38.30 -1.62 20.91
C ASN A 289 -38.90 -0.21 20.96
N ASP A 290 -38.29 0.68 21.74
CA ASP A 290 -38.65 2.08 21.80
C ASP A 290 -38.38 2.82 20.48
N PHE A 291 -37.29 2.51 19.78
CA PHE A 291 -37.02 3.03 18.44
C PHE A 291 -38.15 2.67 17.45
N GLU A 292 -38.65 1.43 17.47
CA GLU A 292 -39.80 1.03 16.64
C GLU A 292 -41.09 1.73 17.03
N ALA A 293 -41.37 1.86 18.32
CA ALA A 293 -42.53 2.61 18.80
C ALA A 293 -42.46 4.08 18.35
N TRP A 294 -41.29 4.70 18.45
CA TRP A 294 -41.04 6.07 18.00
C TRP A 294 -41.20 6.21 16.48
N LEU A 295 -40.66 5.28 15.68
CA LEU A 295 -40.84 5.25 14.23
C LEU A 295 -42.32 5.17 13.86
N LYS A 296 -43.10 4.31 14.53
CA LYS A 296 -44.53 4.15 14.29
C LYS A 296 -45.32 5.41 14.62
N GLN A 297 -44.96 6.11 15.69
CA GLN A 297 -45.62 7.36 16.10
C GLN A 297 -45.34 8.52 15.14
N ASN A 298 -44.13 8.59 14.56
CA ASN A 298 -43.67 9.72 13.76
C ASN A 298 -43.65 9.43 12.25
N GLU A 299 -44.20 8.29 11.81
CA GLU A 299 -44.03 7.79 10.45
C GLU A 299 -44.45 8.78 9.36
N SER A 300 -45.59 9.46 9.51
CA SER A 300 -46.09 10.42 8.52
C SER A 300 -45.15 11.61 8.35
N THR A 301 -44.69 12.19 9.45
CA THR A 301 -43.73 13.31 9.47
C THR A 301 -42.38 12.87 8.88
N LEU A 302 -41.88 11.70 9.28
CA LEU A 302 -40.60 11.19 8.78
C LEU A 302 -40.65 10.90 7.28
N LYS A 303 -41.77 10.36 6.77
CA LYS A 303 -41.97 10.17 5.32
C LYS A 303 -41.89 11.49 4.57
N GLN A 304 -42.55 12.54 5.04
CA GLN A 304 -42.50 13.87 4.41
C GLN A 304 -41.09 14.47 4.43
N GLU A 305 -40.38 14.34 5.56
CA GLU A 305 -39.01 14.82 5.67
C GLU A 305 -38.08 14.06 4.72
N ILE A 306 -38.16 12.73 4.67
CA ILE A 306 -37.35 11.88 3.79
C ILE A 306 -37.66 12.19 2.32
N ASP A 307 -38.94 12.32 1.96
CA ASP A 307 -39.39 12.67 0.62
C ASP A 307 -38.74 13.98 0.13
N SER A 308 -38.55 14.97 1.02
CA SER A 308 -38.01 16.28 0.68
C SER A 308 -36.57 16.27 0.15
N TRP A 309 -35.76 15.26 0.51
CA TRP A 309 -34.35 15.18 0.12
C TRP A 309 -33.98 13.91 -0.65
N LEU A 310 -34.88 12.92 -0.77
CA LEU A 310 -34.63 11.75 -1.59
C LEU A 310 -34.43 12.13 -3.08
N PRO A 311 -33.39 11.59 -3.75
CA PRO A 311 -33.16 11.84 -5.17
C PRO A 311 -34.37 11.49 -6.02
N LYS A 312 -34.67 12.32 -7.02
CA LYS A 312 -35.78 12.08 -7.96
C LYS A 312 -35.43 10.97 -8.96
N GLU A 313 -34.14 10.76 -9.18
CA GLU A 313 -33.54 9.78 -10.08
C GLU A 313 -33.85 8.32 -9.70
N LEU A 314 -34.29 8.08 -8.46
CA LEU A 314 -34.76 6.77 -7.99
C LEU A 314 -36.07 6.32 -8.66
N ASN A 315 -36.84 7.24 -9.26
CA ASN A 315 -38.12 6.92 -9.92
C ASN A 315 -39.05 6.08 -9.01
N LYS A 316 -39.40 4.86 -9.44
CA LYS A 316 -40.29 3.94 -8.69
C LYS A 316 -39.69 3.46 -7.37
N ASP A 317 -38.37 3.37 -7.28
CA ASP A 317 -37.68 2.92 -6.07
C ASP A 317 -37.84 3.93 -4.92
N ARG A 318 -38.09 5.20 -5.25
CA ARG A 318 -38.42 6.25 -4.28
C ARG A 318 -39.70 5.92 -3.52
N ASP A 319 -40.75 5.52 -4.23
CA ASP A 319 -42.04 5.18 -3.63
C ASP A 319 -41.92 3.90 -2.80
N ILE A 320 -41.20 2.89 -3.30
CA ILE A 320 -40.93 1.64 -2.58
C ILE A 320 -40.19 1.91 -1.26
N LEU A 321 -39.17 2.78 -1.28
CA LEU A 321 -38.45 3.18 -0.07
C LEU A 321 -39.38 3.88 0.92
N LEU A 322 -40.14 4.87 0.45
CA LEU A 322 -41.04 5.67 1.29
C LEU A 322 -42.16 4.83 1.92
N GLU A 323 -42.74 3.89 1.17
CA GLU A 323 -43.77 2.99 1.68
C GLU A 323 -43.23 2.07 2.78
N ASN A 324 -42.00 1.58 2.60
CA ASN A 324 -41.40 0.56 3.45
C ASN A 324 -40.40 1.10 4.49
N ILE A 325 -40.30 2.42 4.73
CA ILE A 325 -39.26 3.00 5.59
C ILE A 325 -39.14 2.28 6.93
N ARG A 326 -40.25 2.04 7.64
CA ARG A 326 -40.24 1.42 8.96
C ARG A 326 -39.77 -0.02 8.86
N LYS A 327 -40.46 -0.83 8.05
CA LYS A 327 -40.17 -2.26 7.91
C LYS A 327 -38.73 -2.49 7.48
N LYS A 328 -38.27 -1.79 6.44
CA LYS A 328 -36.93 -2.00 5.89
C LYS A 328 -35.82 -1.49 6.82
N THR A 329 -36.04 -0.39 7.53
CA THR A 329 -35.08 0.10 8.52
C THR A 329 -34.95 -0.87 9.69
N LEU A 330 -36.07 -1.39 10.19
CA LEU A 330 -36.05 -2.36 11.29
C LEU A 330 -35.37 -3.66 10.88
N GLU A 331 -35.71 -4.23 9.72
CA GLU A 331 -35.04 -5.43 9.18
C GLU A 331 -33.51 -5.27 9.12
N LEU A 332 -33.02 -4.15 8.58
CA LEU A 332 -31.59 -3.89 8.45
C LEU A 332 -30.89 -3.73 9.81
N ILE A 333 -31.55 -3.10 10.77
CA ILE A 333 -30.99 -2.92 12.12
C ILE A 333 -30.99 -4.26 12.86
N ASP A 334 -32.08 -5.01 12.80
CA ASP A 334 -32.23 -6.30 13.46
C ASP A 334 -31.21 -7.31 12.94
N GLU A 335 -31.00 -7.36 11.62
CA GLU A 335 -29.94 -8.15 10.99
C GLU A 335 -28.56 -7.70 11.47
N ALA A 336 -28.30 -6.39 11.51
CA ALA A 336 -26.99 -5.86 11.87
C ALA A 336 -26.61 -6.10 13.35
N ILE A 337 -27.60 -6.07 14.26
CA ILE A 337 -27.36 -6.29 15.68
C ILE A 337 -27.60 -7.75 16.09
N GLY A 338 -28.19 -8.59 15.24
CA GLY A 338 -28.63 -9.93 15.61
C GLY A 338 -29.71 -9.87 16.68
N PHE A 339 -30.79 -9.15 16.40
CA PHE A 339 -31.93 -9.02 17.31
C PHE A 339 -32.95 -10.13 17.07
N ASP A 340 -33.10 -11.03 18.04
CA ASP A 340 -34.15 -12.05 18.07
C ASP A 340 -35.18 -11.67 19.14
N ASN A 341 -36.44 -11.49 18.74
CA ASN A 341 -37.57 -11.13 19.62
C ASN A 341 -37.79 -12.11 20.80
N GLU A 342 -37.15 -13.28 20.81
CA GLU A 342 -37.34 -14.31 21.84
C GLU A 342 -36.42 -14.14 23.07
N ASN A 343 -35.38 -13.30 23.02
CA ASN A 343 -34.39 -13.17 24.11
C ASN A 343 -34.52 -11.90 24.98
N SER A 344 -35.52 -11.03 24.75
CA SER A 344 -35.73 -9.79 25.52
C SER A 344 -36.52 -10.01 26.83
N SER A 345 -36.30 -11.12 27.54
CA SER A 345 -36.79 -11.30 28.91
C SER A 345 -35.71 -10.82 29.89
N PRO A 346 -36.06 -10.08 30.96
CA PRO A 346 -35.07 -9.52 31.86
C PRO A 346 -34.26 -10.64 32.53
N SER A 347 -32.94 -10.50 32.54
CA SER A 347 -32.07 -11.34 33.38
C SER A 347 -32.53 -11.19 34.84
N PRO A 348 -32.68 -12.30 35.61
CA PRO A 348 -33.07 -12.19 37.01
C PRO A 348 -31.97 -11.44 37.78
N SER A 349 -32.43 -10.47 38.57
CA SER A 349 -31.67 -9.65 39.52
C SER A 349 -30.73 -10.41 40.44
#